data_AF-A0A897MTE0-F1
#
_entry.id   AF-A0A897MTE0-F1
#
_cell.length_a   1.000
_cell.length_b   1.000
_cell.length_c   1.000
_cell.angle_alpha   90.00
_cell.angle_beta   90.00
_cell.angle_gamma   90.00
#
_symmetry.space_group_name_H-M   'P 1'
#
loop_
_entity.id
_entity.type
_entity.pdbx_description
1 polymer ?
#
loop_
_entity_poly.entity_id
_entity_poly.type
_entity_poly.pdbx_seq_one_letter_code
_entity_poly.pdbx_strand_id
1 'polypeptide(L)'
;MPDTNQDESLHESSATRSRNGLATFFRRLSRRLARGEPVPVDEEQTVTVTPPEESDLDVEIERDGDQLRLDIAVEWEEGEDDIETDVVASKATFEVYRDNADQWRWRLVHRNGNIIADGSEGYASKQKATQGLKSVKRNVAGANIVDQSKDEPVETDPAGSNATAELFADKAAKWRWRLVHDNGNIIADSGQGYSSKQKAKQGLQSVKTNAPGAPVETSD
;
A
#
# COMPACT_ATOMS: atom_id res chain seq x y z
N MET A 1 26.23 -37.51 15.89
CA MET A 1 25.99 -36.66 14.71
C MET A 1 24.78 -35.82 15.05
N PRO A 2 24.87 -34.49 15.26
CA PRO A 2 23.67 -33.70 15.37
C PRO A 2 23.13 -33.44 13.96
N ASP A 3 21.93 -33.95 13.73
CA ASP A 3 21.04 -33.53 12.65
C ASP A 3 20.73 -32.05 12.88
N THR A 4 21.10 -31.20 11.93
CA THR A 4 20.71 -29.78 11.94
C THR A 4 20.43 -29.38 10.50
N ASN A 5 19.35 -29.92 9.93
CA ASN A 5 18.57 -29.16 8.98
C ASN A 5 17.98 -28.00 9.80
N GLN A 6 18.69 -26.87 9.83
CA GLN A 6 18.08 -25.64 10.27
C GLN A 6 17.19 -25.20 9.12
N ASP A 7 15.87 -25.26 9.30
CA ASP A 7 14.95 -24.56 8.42
C ASP A 7 15.35 -23.08 8.43
N GLU A 8 16.00 -22.62 7.35
CA GLU A 8 16.46 -21.24 7.23
C GLU A 8 15.25 -20.37 6.91
N SER A 9 14.78 -19.61 7.90
CA SER A 9 13.73 -18.62 7.67
C SER A 9 14.27 -17.51 6.76
N LEU A 10 13.73 -17.42 5.54
CA LEU A 10 14.14 -16.42 4.55
C LEU A 10 13.54 -15.04 4.83
N HIS A 11 12.38 -14.97 5.48
CA HIS A 11 11.73 -13.72 5.85
C HIS A 11 10.74 -13.91 7.01
N GLU A 12 10.83 -13.05 8.03
CA GLU A 12 9.86 -12.98 9.12
C GLU A 12 9.35 -11.55 9.27
N SER A 13 8.03 -11.36 9.26
CA SER A 13 7.41 -10.09 9.64
C SER A 13 6.15 -10.34 10.48
N SER A 14 5.94 -9.48 11.48
CA SER A 14 4.77 -9.52 12.35
C SER A 14 4.19 -8.12 12.49
N ALA A 15 2.86 -8.02 12.33
CA ALA A 15 2.14 -6.77 12.48
C ALA A 15 0.74 -7.04 13.02
N THR A 16 0.33 -6.28 14.04
CA THR A 16 -1.05 -6.27 14.50
C THR A 16 -1.94 -5.60 13.46
N ARG A 17 -2.91 -6.36 12.94
CA ARG A 17 -3.89 -5.88 11.97
C ARG A 17 -5.30 -6.04 12.52
N SER A 18 -6.18 -5.12 12.15
CA SER A 18 -7.62 -5.35 12.32
C SER A 18 -8.15 -6.38 11.34
N ARG A 19 -9.40 -6.80 11.52
CA ARG A 19 -10.13 -7.65 10.57
C ARG A 19 -10.13 -7.09 9.14
N ASN A 20 -10.29 -5.77 8.98
CA ASN A 20 -10.28 -5.14 7.66
C ASN A 20 -8.88 -4.96 7.08
N GLY A 21 -7.88 -4.74 7.94
CA GLY A 21 -6.47 -4.79 7.55
C GLY A 21 -6.11 -6.16 6.99
N LEU A 22 -6.49 -7.24 7.71
CA LEU A 22 -6.35 -8.63 7.25
C LEU A 22 -7.08 -8.86 5.92
N ALA A 23 -8.36 -8.49 5.82
CA ALA A 23 -9.13 -8.68 4.58
C ALA A 23 -8.52 -7.91 3.40
N THR A 24 -7.97 -6.72 3.62
CA THR A 24 -7.29 -5.93 2.59
C THR A 24 -6.00 -6.59 2.15
N PHE A 25 -5.21 -7.10 3.10
CA PHE A 25 -4.01 -7.87 2.82
C PHE A 25 -4.34 -9.13 2.00
N PHE A 26 -5.28 -9.97 2.45
CA PHE A 26 -5.68 -11.18 1.72
C PHE A 26 -6.24 -10.89 0.31
N ARG A 27 -7.05 -9.83 0.14
CA ARG A 27 -7.51 -9.40 -1.20
C ARG A 27 -6.38 -8.91 -2.11
N ARG A 28 -5.28 -8.41 -1.54
CA ARG A 28 -4.08 -8.04 -2.32
C ARG A 28 -3.36 -9.31 -2.77
N LEU A 29 -3.12 -10.24 -1.86
CA LEU A 29 -2.50 -11.53 -2.16
C LEU A 29 -3.31 -12.29 -3.23
N SER A 30 -4.62 -12.46 -3.02
CA SER A 30 -5.46 -13.24 -3.94
C SER A 30 -5.48 -12.68 -5.36
N ARG A 31 -5.47 -11.35 -5.54
CA ARG A 31 -5.45 -10.71 -6.86
C ARG A 31 -4.12 -10.91 -7.59
N ARG A 32 -3.01 -11.00 -6.87
CA ARG A 32 -1.68 -11.22 -7.46
C ARG A 32 -1.50 -12.70 -7.82
N LEU A 33 -1.85 -13.60 -6.89
CA LEU A 33 -1.90 -15.05 -7.13
C LEU A 33 -2.75 -15.38 -8.37
N ALA A 34 -3.98 -14.85 -8.45
CA ALA A 34 -4.87 -15.09 -9.60
C ALA A 34 -4.36 -14.56 -10.95
N ARG A 35 -3.27 -13.78 -10.96
CA ARG A 35 -2.63 -13.24 -12.17
C ARG A 35 -1.24 -13.79 -12.41
N GLY A 36 -0.74 -14.68 -11.55
CA GLY A 36 0.67 -15.10 -11.56
C GLY A 36 1.64 -13.92 -11.36
N GLU A 37 1.22 -12.87 -10.67
CA GLU A 37 2.10 -11.75 -10.33
C GLU A 37 2.85 -12.05 -9.01
N PRO A 38 4.13 -11.66 -8.86
CA PRO A 38 4.88 -11.84 -7.62
C PRO A 38 4.11 -11.28 -6.42
N VAL A 39 4.07 -12.03 -5.33
CA VAL A 39 3.23 -11.78 -4.16
C VAL A 39 4.08 -11.16 -3.04
N PRO A 40 3.82 -9.92 -2.60
CA PRO A 40 4.58 -9.31 -1.53
C PRO A 40 4.18 -9.93 -0.19
N VAL A 41 5.16 -10.50 0.51
CA VAL A 41 4.97 -11.18 1.81
C VAL A 41 5.09 -10.21 2.98
N ASP A 42 5.52 -8.97 2.73
CA ASP A 42 5.68 -7.92 3.73
C ASP A 42 4.85 -6.65 3.41
N GLU A 43 4.82 -5.70 4.35
CA GLU A 43 4.11 -4.42 4.18
C GLU A 43 4.82 -3.47 3.23
N GLU A 44 6.16 -3.44 3.32
CA GLU A 44 7.03 -2.59 2.52
C GLU A 44 7.18 -3.12 1.09
N GLN A 45 6.63 -4.31 0.80
CA GLN A 45 6.68 -4.99 -0.50
C GLN A 45 8.12 -5.07 -1.04
N THR A 46 9.06 -5.36 -0.15
CA THR A 46 10.49 -5.53 -0.45
C THR A 46 10.85 -6.99 -0.70
N VAL A 47 10.02 -7.93 -0.23
CA VAL A 47 10.19 -9.36 -0.48
C VAL A 47 8.97 -9.87 -1.22
N THR A 48 9.20 -10.49 -2.37
CA THR A 48 8.14 -11.13 -3.16
C THR A 48 8.42 -12.60 -3.40
N VAL A 49 7.35 -13.38 -3.42
CA VAL A 49 7.37 -14.81 -3.78
C VAL A 49 6.48 -15.06 -4.99
N THR A 50 6.84 -16.01 -5.83
CA THR A 50 6.07 -16.38 -7.03
C THR A 50 5.71 -17.86 -6.96
N PRO A 51 4.57 -18.22 -6.33
CA PRO A 51 4.13 -19.60 -6.31
C PRO A 51 3.77 -20.09 -7.72
N PRO A 52 3.98 -21.38 -8.03
CA PRO A 52 3.58 -21.98 -9.30
C PRO A 52 2.05 -22.01 -9.50
N GLU A 53 1.60 -22.39 -10.70
CA GLU A 53 0.15 -22.45 -11.02
C GLU A 53 -0.63 -23.42 -10.13
N GLU A 54 0.03 -24.48 -9.67
CA GLU A 54 -0.49 -25.45 -8.71
C GLU A 54 0.48 -25.55 -7.53
N SER A 55 -0.04 -25.45 -6.31
CA SER A 55 0.72 -25.52 -5.06
C SER A 55 -0.13 -26.21 -4.00
N ASP A 56 0.52 -26.84 -3.02
CA ASP A 56 -0.18 -27.42 -1.88
C ASP A 56 -0.57 -26.30 -0.90
N LEU A 57 -1.77 -26.42 -0.32
CA LEU A 57 -2.30 -25.46 0.64
C LEU A 57 -2.67 -26.19 1.92
N ASP A 58 -1.96 -25.85 2.99
CA ASP A 58 -2.22 -26.33 4.34
C ASP A 58 -2.85 -25.22 5.18
N VAL A 59 -3.90 -25.59 5.90
CA VAL A 59 -4.63 -24.69 6.79
C VAL A 59 -4.79 -25.35 8.14
N GLU A 60 -4.14 -24.79 9.15
CA GLU A 60 -4.16 -25.30 10.52
C GLU A 60 -4.75 -24.27 11.48
N ILE A 61 -5.48 -24.77 12.49
CA ILE A 61 -5.96 -23.94 13.60
C ILE A 61 -5.43 -24.55 14.89
N GLU A 62 -4.55 -23.81 15.55
CA GLU A 62 -3.96 -24.20 16.82
C GLU A 62 -4.56 -23.40 17.99
N ARG A 63 -4.53 -24.02 19.17
CA ARG A 63 -4.81 -23.34 20.44
C ARG A 63 -3.59 -23.44 21.34
N ASP A 64 -3.00 -22.29 21.66
CA ASP A 64 -1.93 -22.18 22.65
C ASP A 64 -2.43 -21.30 23.82
N GLY A 65 -2.70 -21.93 24.97
CA GLY A 65 -3.30 -21.25 26.12
C GLY A 65 -4.65 -20.61 25.79
N ASP A 66 -4.72 -19.28 25.87
CA ASP A 66 -5.87 -18.45 25.56
C ASP A 66 -5.85 -17.87 24.13
N GLN A 67 -4.82 -18.20 23.35
CA GLN A 67 -4.65 -17.74 21.97
C GLN A 67 -5.16 -18.79 20.98
N LEU A 68 -5.79 -18.31 19.91
CA LEU A 68 -6.08 -19.09 18.72
C LEU A 68 -5.19 -18.60 17.60
N ARG A 69 -4.53 -19.53 16.92
CA ARG A 69 -3.66 -19.26 15.78
C ARG A 69 -4.27 -19.94 14.55
N LEU A 70 -4.34 -19.21 13.44
CA LEU A 70 -4.70 -19.73 12.13
C LEU A 70 -3.44 -19.62 11.28
N ASP A 71 -2.86 -20.75 10.92
CA ASP A 71 -1.74 -20.84 10.01
C ASP A 71 -2.26 -21.23 8.63
N ILE A 72 -1.84 -20.45 7.63
CA ILE A 72 -2.13 -20.69 6.21
C ILE A 72 -0.78 -20.81 5.53
N ALA A 73 -0.40 -22.01 5.16
CA ALA A 73 0.85 -22.32 4.48
C ALA A 73 0.56 -22.71 3.03
N VAL A 74 1.30 -22.10 2.11
CA VAL A 74 1.32 -22.54 0.72
C VAL A 74 2.69 -23.15 0.51
N GLU A 75 2.73 -24.41 0.08
CA GLU A 75 3.95 -25.19 -0.06
C GLU A 75 4.18 -25.55 -1.54
N TRP A 76 5.42 -25.42 -1.98
CA TRP A 76 5.86 -25.79 -3.32
C TRP A 76 7.36 -26.10 -3.33
N GLU A 77 7.81 -26.84 -4.35
CA GLU A 77 9.24 -27.08 -4.58
C GLU A 77 9.91 -25.80 -5.10
N GLU A 78 10.98 -25.34 -4.44
CA GLU A 78 11.70 -24.10 -4.81
C GLU A 78 12.31 -24.21 -6.22
N GLY A 79 11.88 -23.32 -7.12
CA GLY A 79 12.48 -23.02 -8.41
C GLY A 79 13.49 -21.86 -8.35
N GLU A 80 14.34 -21.73 -9.39
CA GLU A 80 15.44 -20.74 -9.45
C GLU A 80 14.99 -19.26 -9.32
N ASP A 81 13.72 -18.95 -9.58
CA ASP A 81 13.17 -17.57 -9.59
C ASP A 81 12.00 -17.37 -8.61
N ASP A 82 11.79 -18.28 -7.65
CA ASP A 82 10.58 -18.30 -6.82
C ASP A 82 10.58 -17.25 -5.71
N ILE A 83 11.77 -16.80 -5.29
CA ILE A 83 11.94 -15.81 -4.22
C ILE A 83 12.89 -14.73 -4.72
N GLU A 84 12.39 -13.50 -4.75
CA GLU A 84 13.21 -12.34 -5.05
C GLU A 84 13.24 -11.41 -3.83
N THR A 85 14.40 -11.31 -3.18
CA THR A 85 14.59 -10.62 -1.88
C THR A 85 14.96 -9.14 -1.99
N ASP A 86 15.02 -8.58 -3.20
CA ASP A 86 15.38 -7.17 -3.47
C ASP A 86 14.48 -6.51 -4.54
N VAL A 87 13.23 -6.98 -4.70
CA VAL A 87 12.33 -6.42 -5.72
C VAL A 87 11.43 -5.38 -5.13
N VAL A 88 11.45 -4.22 -5.76
CA VAL A 88 10.42 -3.20 -5.55
C VAL A 88 9.18 -3.65 -6.33
N ALA A 89 8.22 -4.29 -5.65
CA ALA A 89 6.95 -4.67 -6.28
C ALA A 89 6.14 -3.44 -6.75
N SER A 90 6.49 -2.25 -6.25
CA SER A 90 5.92 -0.98 -6.67
C SER A 90 6.40 -0.57 -8.06
N LYS A 91 5.46 -0.15 -8.90
CA LYS A 91 5.74 0.47 -10.20
C LYS A 91 5.89 2.00 -10.08
N ALA A 92 6.06 2.55 -8.88
CA ALA A 92 6.17 3.98 -8.63
C ALA A 92 7.23 4.30 -7.57
N THR A 93 7.78 5.50 -7.63
CA THR A 93 8.82 6.03 -6.74
C THR A 93 8.33 7.31 -6.06
N PHE A 94 8.58 7.45 -4.76
CA PHE A 94 8.42 8.73 -4.07
C PHE A 94 9.63 9.60 -4.36
N GLU A 95 9.40 10.79 -4.90
CA GLU A 95 10.42 11.82 -5.05
C GLU A 95 10.18 12.90 -4.00
N VAL A 96 11.17 13.13 -3.13
CA VAL A 96 11.20 14.24 -2.16
C VAL A 96 12.08 15.34 -2.74
N TYR A 97 11.55 16.54 -2.89
CA TYR A 97 12.24 17.65 -3.56
C TYR A 97 11.94 18.99 -2.90
N ARG A 98 12.81 19.97 -3.13
CA ARG A 98 12.58 21.36 -2.73
C ARG A 98 11.95 22.13 -3.90
N ASP A 99 10.86 22.85 -3.63
CA ASP A 99 10.20 23.68 -4.62
C ASP A 99 10.84 25.08 -4.74
N ASN A 100 10.37 25.88 -5.69
CA ASN A 100 10.85 27.25 -5.93
C ASN A 100 10.57 28.21 -4.77
N ALA A 101 9.70 27.83 -3.83
CA ALA A 101 9.38 28.61 -2.62
C ALA A 101 10.19 28.12 -1.42
N ASP A 102 11.27 27.37 -1.66
CA ASP A 102 12.13 26.77 -0.65
C ASP A 102 11.42 25.78 0.29
N GLN A 103 10.22 25.31 -0.07
CA GLN A 103 9.45 24.34 0.69
C GLN A 103 9.74 22.92 0.21
N TRP A 104 9.79 21.98 1.14
CA TRP A 104 9.95 20.57 0.82
C TRP A 104 8.62 19.97 0.42
N ARG A 105 8.59 19.22 -0.67
CA ARG A 105 7.41 18.50 -1.16
C ARG A 105 7.78 17.06 -1.46
N TRP A 106 6.77 16.24 -1.63
CA TRP A 106 6.93 14.91 -2.18
C TRP A 106 5.88 14.66 -3.26
N ARG A 107 6.21 13.81 -4.22
CA ARG A 107 5.28 13.29 -5.22
C ARG A 107 5.53 11.80 -5.43
N LEU A 108 4.49 11.05 -5.75
CA LEU A 108 4.58 9.64 -6.15
C LEU A 108 4.49 9.57 -7.67
N VAL A 109 5.59 9.18 -8.30
CA VAL A 109 5.75 9.13 -9.75
C VAL A 109 5.71 7.68 -10.19
N HIS A 110 4.72 7.31 -11.00
CA HIS A 110 4.66 6.00 -11.61
C HIS A 110 5.73 5.87 -12.71
N ARG A 111 6.23 4.66 -12.98
CA ARG A 111 7.30 4.36 -13.96
C ARG A 111 7.03 4.83 -15.40
N ASN A 112 5.78 5.20 -15.71
CA ASN A 112 5.41 5.81 -16.99
C ASN A 112 5.51 7.35 -16.98
N GLY A 113 6.08 7.95 -15.94
CA GLY A 113 6.25 9.38 -15.76
C GLY A 113 5.06 10.12 -15.14
N ASN A 114 3.92 9.45 -14.91
CA ASN A 114 2.74 10.11 -14.37
C ASN A 114 2.86 10.31 -12.86
N ILE A 115 2.61 11.53 -12.39
CA ILE A 115 2.39 11.80 -10.96
C ILE A 115 1.01 11.25 -10.60
N ILE A 116 0.98 10.28 -9.69
CA ILE A 116 -0.27 9.63 -9.27
C ILE A 116 -0.75 10.10 -7.89
N ALA A 117 0.13 10.69 -7.08
CA ALA A 117 -0.19 11.38 -5.83
C ALA A 117 0.86 12.46 -5.53
N ASP A 118 0.49 13.49 -4.77
CA ASP A 118 1.42 14.46 -4.19
C ASP A 118 1.04 14.86 -2.76
N GLY A 119 1.99 15.49 -2.08
CA GLY A 119 1.75 16.14 -0.80
C GLY A 119 0.92 17.40 -1.00
N SER A 120 -0.21 17.49 -0.30
CA SER A 120 -1.16 18.61 -0.38
C SER A 120 -0.59 19.95 0.13
N GLU A 121 0.58 19.94 0.76
CA GLU A 121 1.22 21.11 1.33
C GLU A 121 2.75 21.08 1.17
N GLY A 122 3.37 22.27 1.23
CA GLY A 122 4.81 22.44 1.33
C GLY A 122 5.27 22.35 2.79
N TYR A 123 6.28 21.52 3.05
CA TYR A 123 6.85 21.28 4.37
C TYR A 123 8.06 22.17 4.63
N ALA A 124 8.25 22.57 5.89
CA ALA A 124 9.39 23.39 6.31
C ALA A 124 10.74 22.63 6.27
N SER A 125 10.73 21.30 6.17
CA SER A 125 11.96 20.50 6.11
C SER A 125 11.76 19.18 5.37
N LYS A 126 12.85 18.64 4.82
CA LYS A 126 12.91 17.31 4.21
C LYS A 126 12.35 16.24 5.14
N GLN A 127 12.75 16.26 6.42
CA GLN A 127 12.29 15.32 7.42
C GLN A 127 10.77 15.34 7.61
N LYS A 128 10.14 16.53 7.59
CA LYS A 128 8.68 16.66 7.69
C LYS A 128 7.98 16.12 6.44
N ALA A 129 8.53 16.38 5.25
CA ALA A 129 8.01 15.78 4.01
C ALA A 129 8.12 14.25 4.04
N THR A 130 9.23 13.71 4.54
CA THR A 130 9.42 12.25 4.73
C THR A 130 8.45 11.67 5.78
N GLN A 131 8.09 12.41 6.82
CA GLN A 131 7.05 11.97 7.75
C GLN A 131 5.67 11.95 7.10
N GLY A 132 5.36 12.97 6.28
CA GLY A 132 4.14 13.02 5.47
C GLY A 132 3.99 11.79 4.57
N LEU A 133 5.00 11.48 3.76
CA LEU A 133 4.93 10.31 2.87
C LEU A 133 4.83 8.98 3.64
N LYS A 134 5.49 8.84 4.80
CA LYS A 134 5.38 7.64 5.65
C LYS A 134 3.95 7.45 6.16
N SER A 135 3.25 8.54 6.48
CA SER A 135 1.83 8.50 6.84
C SER A 135 0.98 7.98 5.68
N VAL A 136 1.28 8.40 4.45
CA VAL A 136 0.59 7.89 3.25
C VAL A 136 0.83 6.40 3.08
N LYS A 137 2.09 5.93 3.14
CA LYS A 137 2.44 4.50 3.02
C LYS A 137 1.62 3.62 3.96
N ARG A 138 1.51 4.03 5.22
CA ARG A 138 0.81 3.28 6.28
C ARG A 138 -0.69 3.22 6.07
N ASN A 139 -1.31 4.32 5.67
CA ASN A 139 -2.76 4.44 5.69
C ASN A 139 -3.42 4.09 4.34
N VAL A 140 -2.75 4.37 3.22
CA VAL A 140 -3.41 4.37 1.91
C VAL A 140 -3.92 2.99 1.48
N ALA A 141 -3.21 1.91 1.81
CA ALA A 141 -3.64 0.54 1.46
C ALA A 141 -4.99 0.18 2.09
N GLY A 142 -5.18 0.54 3.37
CA GLY A 142 -6.40 0.26 4.14
C GLY A 142 -7.49 1.31 4.03
N ALA A 143 -7.21 2.49 3.46
CA ALA A 143 -8.16 3.61 3.44
C ALA A 143 -9.48 3.28 2.71
N ASN A 144 -10.60 3.55 3.37
CA ASN A 144 -11.94 3.45 2.77
C ASN A 144 -12.11 4.49 1.68
N ILE A 145 -12.86 4.16 0.63
CA ILE A 145 -13.13 5.10 -0.47
C ILE A 145 -14.53 5.66 -0.29
N VAL A 146 -14.61 6.96 -0.04
CA VAL A 146 -15.85 7.71 0.12
C VAL A 146 -16.06 8.57 -1.10
N ASP A 147 -17.27 8.58 -1.63
CA ASP A 147 -17.64 9.41 -2.76
C ASP A 147 -18.52 10.57 -2.29
N GLN A 148 -17.91 11.76 -2.24
CA GLN A 148 -18.55 13.00 -1.78
C GLN A 148 -19.63 13.52 -2.74
N SER A 149 -19.80 12.91 -3.93
CA SER A 149 -20.91 13.25 -4.84
C SER A 149 -22.21 12.53 -4.52
N LYS A 150 -22.17 11.57 -3.59
CA LYS A 150 -23.33 10.82 -3.16
C LYS A 150 -23.70 11.26 -1.75
N ASP A 151 -24.98 11.54 -1.52
CA ASP A 151 -25.56 11.62 -0.17
C ASP A 151 -25.74 10.21 0.41
N GLU A 152 -24.65 9.45 0.49
CA GLU A 152 -24.61 8.16 1.18
C GLU A 152 -23.94 8.37 2.54
N PRO A 153 -24.52 7.87 3.65
CA PRO A 153 -23.85 7.89 4.94
C PRO A 153 -22.46 7.30 4.77
N VAL A 154 -21.45 8.04 5.24
CA VAL A 154 -20.09 7.51 5.26
C VAL A 154 -20.09 6.34 6.23
N GLU A 155 -20.09 5.11 5.71
CA GLU A 155 -19.69 3.95 6.48
C GLU A 155 -18.19 4.09 6.74
N THR A 156 -17.87 4.86 7.78
CA THR A 156 -16.54 4.85 8.38
C THR A 156 -16.43 3.50 9.06
N ASP A 157 -15.91 2.51 8.34
CA ASP A 157 -15.46 1.29 8.99
C ASP A 157 -14.17 1.63 9.76
N PRO A 158 -14.22 1.75 11.09
CA PRO A 158 -13.13 2.34 11.88
C PRO A 158 -11.90 1.43 11.97
N ALA A 159 -11.91 0.26 11.34
CA ALA A 159 -10.95 -0.76 11.69
C ALA A 159 -9.67 -0.78 10.82
N GLY A 160 -9.61 -0.26 9.59
CA GLY A 160 -8.51 -0.60 8.66
C GLY A 160 -7.31 0.36 8.56
N SER A 161 -7.55 1.67 8.73
CA SER A 161 -6.61 2.75 8.43
C SER A 161 -7.09 3.99 9.17
N ASN A 162 -6.17 4.81 9.70
CA ASN A 162 -6.53 6.09 10.33
C ASN A 162 -6.76 7.19 9.28
N ALA A 163 -7.24 6.82 8.10
CA ALA A 163 -7.46 7.72 6.99
C ALA A 163 -8.52 7.20 6.03
N THR A 164 -9.22 8.14 5.42
CA THR A 164 -10.28 7.95 4.42
C THR A 164 -9.87 8.61 3.10
N ALA A 165 -10.05 7.90 1.99
CA ALA A 165 -9.83 8.44 0.66
C ALA A 165 -11.15 8.99 0.09
N GLU A 166 -11.23 10.30 -0.06
CA GLU A 166 -12.43 10.99 -0.53
C GLU A 166 -12.32 11.31 -2.02
N LEU A 167 -13.28 10.86 -2.83
CA LEU A 167 -13.49 11.24 -4.23
C LEU A 167 -14.45 12.42 -4.28
N PHE A 168 -14.07 13.48 -5.01
CA PHE A 168 -14.90 14.69 -5.15
C PHE A 168 -14.68 15.37 -6.50
N ALA A 169 -15.64 16.19 -6.92
CA ALA A 169 -15.47 17.10 -8.06
C ALA A 169 -15.04 18.48 -7.54
N ASP A 170 -14.02 19.07 -8.15
CA ASP A 170 -13.58 20.43 -7.83
C ASP A 170 -14.45 21.49 -8.54
N LYS A 171 -14.14 22.78 -8.28
CA LYS A 171 -14.87 23.91 -8.88
C LYS A 171 -14.79 23.97 -10.40
N ALA A 172 -13.80 23.31 -11.01
CA ALA A 172 -13.62 23.21 -12.45
C ALA A 172 -14.26 21.93 -13.03
N ALA A 173 -15.13 21.25 -12.26
CA ALA A 173 -15.76 19.99 -12.60
C ALA A 173 -14.75 18.87 -12.94
N LYS A 174 -13.52 18.98 -12.42
CA LYS A 174 -12.53 17.90 -12.50
C LYS A 174 -12.67 17.01 -11.29
N TRP A 175 -12.60 15.71 -11.51
CA TRP A 175 -12.63 14.73 -10.44
C TRP A 175 -11.27 14.62 -9.79
N ARG A 176 -11.24 14.65 -8.46
CA ARG A 176 -10.03 14.55 -7.65
C ARG A 176 -10.25 13.53 -6.54
N TRP A 177 -9.17 13.14 -5.91
CA TRP A 177 -9.23 12.42 -4.65
C TRP A 177 -8.27 13.06 -3.66
N ARG A 178 -8.59 12.93 -2.37
CA ARG A 178 -7.71 13.30 -1.26
C ARG A 178 -7.73 12.21 -0.19
N LEU A 179 -6.60 11.99 0.47
CA LEU A 179 -6.48 11.09 1.61
C LEU A 179 -6.50 11.93 2.88
N VAL A 180 -7.57 11.79 3.67
CA VAL A 180 -7.83 12.55 4.88
C VAL A 180 -7.57 11.65 6.08
N HIS A 181 -6.61 12.00 6.92
CA HIS A 181 -6.36 11.31 8.18
C HIS A 181 -7.48 11.64 9.19
N ASP A 182 -7.73 10.76 10.16
CA ASP A 182 -8.81 10.89 11.16
C ASP A 182 -8.67 12.14 12.05
N ASN A 183 -7.50 12.78 12.03
CA ASN A 183 -7.27 14.06 12.72
C ASN A 183 -7.71 15.27 11.86
N GLY A 184 -8.29 15.04 10.68
CA GLY A 184 -8.76 16.03 9.73
C GLY A 184 -7.72 16.49 8.71
N ASN A 185 -6.45 16.09 8.84
CA ASN A 185 -5.40 16.54 7.93
C ASN A 185 -5.46 15.81 6.60
N ILE A 186 -5.34 16.55 5.50
CA ILE A 186 -5.08 15.95 4.19
C ILE A 186 -3.61 15.56 4.15
N ILE A 187 -3.34 14.27 3.95
CA ILE A 187 -1.98 13.73 3.92
C ILE A 187 -1.50 13.38 2.52
N ALA A 188 -2.39 13.33 1.53
CA ALA A 188 -2.08 13.19 0.11
C ALA A 188 -3.25 13.67 -0.74
N ASP A 189 -2.99 14.14 -1.95
CA ASP A 189 -4.03 14.29 -2.96
C ASP A 189 -3.58 13.84 -4.35
N SER A 190 -4.54 13.84 -5.27
CA SER A 190 -4.34 13.47 -6.66
C SER A 190 -3.27 14.27 -7.41
N GLY A 191 -2.93 15.49 -6.96
CA GLY A 191 -2.08 16.46 -7.65
C GLY A 191 -2.68 17.04 -8.95
N GLN A 192 -3.65 16.33 -9.54
CA GLN A 192 -4.26 16.67 -10.82
C GLN A 192 -5.76 16.42 -10.84
N GLY A 193 -6.46 17.17 -11.70
CA GLY A 193 -7.88 16.99 -11.98
C GLY A 193 -8.13 15.97 -13.09
N TYR A 194 -8.83 14.89 -12.78
CA TYR A 194 -9.24 13.87 -13.74
C TYR A 194 -10.51 14.27 -14.50
N SER A 195 -10.63 13.79 -15.74
CA SER A 195 -11.81 14.07 -16.58
C SER A 195 -13.06 13.31 -16.15
N SER A 196 -12.94 12.29 -15.28
CA SER A 196 -14.07 11.51 -14.79
C SER A 196 -13.77 10.88 -13.44
N LYS A 197 -14.83 10.60 -12.69
CA LYS A 197 -14.78 9.89 -11.40
C LYS A 197 -14.09 8.54 -11.50
N GLN A 198 -14.38 7.78 -12.56
CA GLN A 198 -13.76 6.47 -12.78
C GLN A 198 -12.24 6.60 -12.92
N LYS A 199 -11.75 7.62 -13.63
CA LYS A 199 -10.31 7.88 -13.75
C LYS A 199 -9.69 8.31 -12.42
N ALA A 200 -10.35 9.14 -11.63
CA ALA A 200 -9.89 9.49 -10.29
C ALA A 200 -9.81 8.25 -9.37
N LYS A 201 -10.81 7.36 -9.44
CA LYS A 201 -10.82 6.09 -8.70
C LYS A 201 -9.69 5.16 -9.17
N GLN A 202 -9.43 5.08 -10.47
CA GLN A 202 -8.29 4.31 -11.02
C GLN A 202 -6.94 4.88 -10.55
N GLY A 203 -6.79 6.21 -10.56
CA GLY A 203 -5.61 6.89 -10.02
C GLY A 203 -5.39 6.54 -8.55
N LEU A 204 -6.44 6.64 -7.72
CA LEU A 204 -6.39 6.25 -6.31
C LEU A 204 -6.03 4.77 -6.12
N GLN A 205 -6.60 3.85 -6.91
CA GLN A 205 -6.21 2.44 -6.85
C GLN A 205 -4.73 2.22 -7.19
N SER A 206 -4.20 2.96 -8.17
CA SER A 206 -2.77 2.95 -8.48
C SER A 206 -1.92 3.35 -7.28
N VAL A 207 -2.34 4.37 -6.52
CA VAL A 207 -1.66 4.79 -5.29
C VAL A 207 -1.75 3.70 -4.22
N LYS A 208 -2.94 3.12 -3.97
CA LYS A 208 -3.13 2.05 -2.98
C LYS A 208 -2.23 0.83 -3.26
N THR A 209 -1.97 0.53 -4.53
CA THR A 209 -1.10 -0.58 -4.94
C THR A 209 0.38 -0.25 -4.77
N ASN A 210 0.82 0.93 -5.25
CA ASN A 210 2.24 1.22 -5.40
C ASN A 210 2.85 1.93 -4.18
N ALA A 211 2.10 2.80 -3.51
CA ALA A 211 2.65 3.62 -2.43
C ALA A 211 3.32 2.83 -1.29
N PRO A 212 2.76 1.72 -0.75
CA PRO A 212 3.34 1.06 0.42
C PRO A 212 4.80 0.64 0.20
N GLY A 213 5.12 0.11 -0.99
CA GLY A 213 6.47 -0.32 -1.35
C GLY A 213 7.22 0.57 -2.31
N ALA A 214 6.75 1.79 -2.56
CA ALA A 214 7.48 2.72 -3.42
C ALA A 214 8.80 3.15 -2.75
N PRO A 215 9.95 3.07 -3.45
CA PRO A 215 11.23 3.57 -2.95
C PRO A 215 11.16 5.08 -2.78
N VAL A 216 12.04 5.64 -1.96
CA VAL A 216 12.09 7.08 -1.69
C VAL A 216 13.41 7.63 -2.19
N GLU A 217 13.33 8.51 -3.17
CA GLU A 217 14.45 9.28 -3.71
C GLU A 217 14.37 10.72 -3.21
N THR A 218 15.53 11.34 -2.97
CA THR A 218 15.59 12.78 -2.71
C THR A 218 16.38 13.46 -3.81
N SER A 219 15.82 14.54 -4.34
CA SER A 219 16.51 15.48 -5.20
C SER A 219 16.74 16.79 -4.43
N ASP A 220 17.97 17.32 -4.51
CA ASP A 220 18.35 18.62 -3.94
C ASP A 220 17.93 19.79 -4.83
#